data_AF-G2FMM3-F1
#
_entry.id   AF-G2FMM3-F1
#
_cell.length_a   1.000
_cell.length_b   1.000
_cell.length_c   1.000
_cell.angle_alpha   90.00
_cell.angle_beta   90.00
_cell.angle_gamma   90.00
#
_symmetry.space_group_name_H-M   'P 1'
#
loop_
_entity.id
_entity.type
_entity.pdbx_description
1 polymer ?
#
loop_
_entity_poly.entity_id
_entity_poly.type
_entity_poly.pdbx_seq_one_letter_code
_entity_poly.pdbx_strand_id
1 'polypeptide(L)' 'MSEIEELLRQIEVLRINMIKLKEGRSYTDLKVVAASRELDAVLDKYQEMLMKKSDKD' A
#
# COMPACT_ATOMS: atom_id res chain seq x y z
N MET A 1 1.73 1.86 -19.23
CA MET A 1 1.27 1.22 -17.99
C MET A 1 -0.04 1.88 -17.61
N SER A 2 -1.03 1.08 -17.22
CA SER A 2 -2.29 1.61 -16.70
C SER A 2 -2.07 2.19 -15.29
N GLU A 3 -2.93 3.12 -14.88
CA GLU A 3 -2.90 3.69 -13.52
C GLU A 3 -2.99 2.61 -12.43
N ILE A 4 -3.72 1.52 -12.71
CA ILE A 4 -3.79 0.34 -11.81
C ILE A 4 -2.45 -0.39 -11.71
N GLU A 5 -1.75 -0.59 -12.82
CA GLU A 5 -0.43 -1.27 -12.81
C GLU A 5 0.60 -0.48 -12.00
N GLU A 6 0.53 0.85 -12.07
CA GLU A 6 1.40 1.74 -11.30
C GLU A 6 1.09 1.66 -9.79
N LEU A 7 -0.18 1.65 -9.40
CA LEU A 7 -0.58 1.43 -8.01
C LEU A 7 -0.12 0.06 -7.48
N LEU A 8 -0.27 -1.01 -8.27
CA LEU A 8 0.19 -2.34 -7.89
C LEU A 8 1.71 -2.38 -7.69
N ARG A 9 2.48 -1.66 -8.52
CA ARG A 9 3.93 -1.50 -8.33
C ARG A 9 4.26 -0.78 -7.02
N GLN A 10 3.57 0.32 -6.73
CA GLN A 10 3.79 1.07 -5.49
C GLN A 10 3.44 0.24 -4.25
N ILE A 11 2.35 -0.52 -4.30
CA ILE A 11 1.96 -1.46 -3.23
C ILE A 11 3.06 -2.48 -2.97
N GLU A 12 3.61 -3.11 -4.01
CA GLU A 12 4.64 -4.14 -3.82
C GLU A 12 5.95 -3.56 -3.27
N VAL A 13 6.36 -2.37 -3.73
CA VAL A 13 7.52 -1.67 -3.16
C VAL A 13 7.32 -1.37 -1.68
N LEU A 14 6.17 -0.82 -1.31
CA LEU A 14 5.85 -0.49 0.09
C LEU A 14 5.73 -1.75 0.96
N ARG A 15 5.17 -2.84 0.43
CA ARG A 15 5.08 -4.13 1.13
C ARG A 15 6.46 -4.71 1.43
N ILE A 16 7.38 -4.70 0.46
CA ILE A 16 8.76 -5.16 0.68
C ILE A 16 9.47 -4.25 1.71
N ASN A 17 9.29 -2.93 1.61
CA ASN A 17 9.87 -1.99 2.56
C ASN A 17 9.36 -2.24 3.98
N MET A 18 8.06 -2.52 4.13
CA MET A 18 7.45 -2.83 5.42
C MET A 18 8.02 -4.11 6.03
N ILE A 19 8.19 -5.17 5.24
CA ILE A 19 8.82 -6.42 5.71
C ILE A 19 10.24 -6.15 6.23
N LYS A 20 11.07 -5.49 5.41
CA LYS A 20 12.45 -5.14 5.80
C LYS A 20 12.51 -4.22 7.01
N LEU A 21 11.61 -3.24 7.10
CA LEU A 21 11.59 -2.30 8.21
C LEU A 21 11.15 -2.99 9.51
N LYS A 22 10.21 -3.93 9.42
CA LYS A 22 9.66 -4.65 10.57
C LYS A 22 10.63 -5.68 11.15
N GLU A 23 11.59 -6.18 10.37
CA GLU A 23 12.63 -7.09 10.85
C GLU A 23 13.37 -6.48 12.06
N GLY A 24 13.31 -7.17 13.20
CA GLY A 24 13.92 -6.71 14.44
C GLY A 24 13.23 -5.55 15.16
N ARG A 25 12.05 -5.07 14.68
CA ARG A 25 11.27 -3.99 15.31
C ARG A 25 9.93 -4.46 15.87
N SER A 26 9.35 -3.73 16.81
CA SER A 26 7.96 -3.92 17.24
C SER A 26 6.98 -3.38 16.18
N TYR A 27 5.76 -3.91 16.12
CA TYR A 27 4.67 -3.31 15.33
C TYR A 27 4.27 -1.91 15.82
N THR A 28 4.57 -1.61 17.09
CA THR A 28 4.32 -0.29 17.69
C THR A 28 5.47 0.70 17.50
N ASP A 29 6.58 0.29 16.87
CA ASP A 29 7.66 1.21 16.52
C ASP A 29 7.11 2.30 15.58
N LEU A 30 7.38 3.57 15.90
CA LEU A 30 6.82 4.71 15.16
C LEU A 30 7.15 4.67 13.67
N LYS A 31 8.31 4.15 13.27
CA LYS A 31 8.70 4.01 11.86
C LYS A 31 7.89 2.92 11.18
N VAL A 32 7.64 1.81 11.88
CA VAL A 32 6.81 0.71 11.39
C VAL A 32 5.36 1.17 11.23
N VAL A 33 4.83 1.92 12.20
CA VAL A 33 3.48 2.51 12.10
C VAL A 33 3.38 3.51 10.94
N ALA A 34 4.39 4.36 10.76
CA ALA A 34 4.41 5.32 9.65
C ALA A 34 4.41 4.61 8.29
N ALA A 35 5.30 3.63 8.08
CA ALA A 35 5.34 2.84 6.86
C ALA A 35 4.04 2.06 6.62
N SER A 36 3.40 1.55 7.69
CA SER A 36 2.09 0.91 7.59
C SER A 36 1.03 1.87 7.07
N ARG A 37 1.01 3.12 7.54
CA ARG A 37 0.05 4.15 7.10
C ARG A 37 0.28 4.56 5.65
N GLU A 38 1.54 4.61 5.20
CA GLU A 38 1.88 4.89 3.80
C GLU A 38 1.37 3.78 2.87
N LEU A 39 1.56 2.51 3.25
CA LEU A 39 1.02 1.37 2.50
C LEU A 39 -0.52 1.41 2.45
N ASP A 40 -1.16 1.70 3.58
CA ASP A 40 -2.62 1.79 3.70
C ASP A 40 -3.21 2.84 2.75
N ALA A 41 -2.60 4.04 2.69
CA ALA A 41 -3.06 5.12 1.82
C ALA A 41 -3.00 4.77 0.31
N VAL A 42 -2.08 3.89 -0.11
CA VAL A 42 -2.01 3.42 -1.50
C VAL A 42 -3.02 2.31 -1.76
N LEU A 43 -3.24 1.43 -0.77
CA LEU A 43 -4.28 0.39 -0.84
C LEU A 43 -5.68 0.99 -0.93
N ASP A 44 -5.95 2.06 -0.18
CA ASP A 44 -7.23 2.80 -0.23
C ASP A 44 -7.49 3.34 -1.64
N LYS A 45 -6.49 3.98 -2.26
CA LYS A 45 -6.60 4.48 -3.64
C LYS A 45 -6.87 3.36 -4.65
N TYR A 46 -6.21 2.22 -4.47
CA TYR A 46 -6.43 1.05 -5.31
C TYR A 46 -7.86 0.52 -5.16
N GLN A 47 -8.37 0.44 -3.93
CA GLN A 47 -9.74 0.03 -3.65
C GLN A 47 -10.76 1.00 -4.25
N GLU A 48 -10.58 2.31 -4.10
CA GLU A 48 -11.44 3.32 -4.73
C GLU A 48 -11.48 3.17 -6.25
N MET A 49 -10.34 2.89 -6.87
CA MET A 49 -10.27 2.67 -8.32
C MET A 49 -11.02 1.41 -8.76
N LEU A 50 -10.96 0.33 -7.97
CA LEU A 50 -11.72 -0.88 -8.25
C LEU A 50 -13.22 -0.60 -8.14
N MET A 51 -13.66 0.10 -7.10
CA MET A 51 -15.07 0.49 -6.91
C MET A 51 -15.59 1.35 -8.07
N LYS A 52 -14.82 2.36 -8.49
CA LYS A 52 -15.18 3.23 -9.63
C LYS A 52 -15.25 2.48 -10.96
N LYS A 53 -14.56 1.34 -11.09
CA LYS A 53 -14.66 0.48 -12.27
C LYS A 53 -15.87 -0.43 -12.20
N SER A 54 -16.18 -1.01 -11.03
CA SER A 54 -17.36 -1.86 -10.84
C SER A 54 -18.68 -1.10 -10.96
N ASP A 55 -18.71 0.19 -10.61
CA ASP A 55 -19.92 1.04 -10.75
C ASP A 55 -20.20 1.48 -12.20
N LYS A 56 -19.28 1.18 -13.13
CA LYS A 56 -19.38 1.55 -14.56
C LYS A 56 -19.71 0.37 -15.48
N ASP A 57 -19.85 -0.82 -14.92
CA ASP A 57 -20.27 -2.06 -15.58
C ASP A 57 -21.74 -2.38 -15.24
#